data_AF-G7W9V6-F1
#
_entry.id   AF-G7W9V6-F1
#
_cell.length_a   1.000
_cell.length_b   1.000
_cell.length_c   1.000
_cell.angle_alpha   90.00
_cell.angle_beta   90.00
_cell.angle_gamma   90.00
#
_symmetry.space_group_name_H-M   'P 1'
#
loop_
_entity.id
_entity.type
_entity.pdbx_description
1 polymer ?
#
loop_
_entity_poly.entity_id
_entity_poly.type
_entity_poly.pdbx_seq_one_letter_code
_entity_poly.pdbx_strand_id
1 'polypeptide(L)'
;MNYINKARELGEALSQTPEVQALKAAEAAIMADPLSKEAFTRYQEKERGLVTAQMISKVVPEKESLALLDLKVRLMNKHPLIKEYFVHQQSYEKMMAMVNLTLTTAMHGMPSASDLPIPEELKGMAQQILDKISGGNPMEKMQISPEMLSGIKLPPNLKP
;
A
#
# COMPACT_ATOMS: atom_id res chain seq x y z
N MET A 1 2.77 -29.29 5.11
CA MET A 1 1.81 -28.26 4.66
C MET A 1 2.45 -27.51 3.50
N ASN A 2 1.77 -27.36 2.35
CA ASN A 2 2.34 -26.73 1.14
C ASN A 2 2.03 -25.22 1.14
N TYR A 3 3.01 -24.36 0.86
CA TYR A 3 2.86 -22.90 0.76
C TYR A 3 1.76 -22.49 -0.24
N ILE A 4 1.55 -23.27 -1.30
CA ILE A 4 0.49 -23.06 -2.29
C ILE A 4 -0.90 -23.19 -1.63
N ASN A 5 -1.08 -24.16 -0.72
CA ASN A 5 -2.36 -24.33 -0.03
C ASN A 5 -2.62 -23.17 0.93
N LYS A 6 -1.58 -22.66 1.60
CA LYS A 6 -1.70 -21.45 2.44
C LYS A 6 -2.00 -20.19 1.66
N ALA A 7 -1.41 -20.02 0.47
CA ALA A 7 -1.74 -18.92 -0.41
C ALA A 7 -3.20 -18.99 -0.90
N ARG A 8 -3.71 -20.20 -1.18
CA ARG A 8 -5.13 -20.40 -1.53
C ARG A 8 -6.06 -20.05 -0.35
N GLU A 9 -5.79 -20.57 0.84
CA GLU A 9 -6.55 -20.24 2.06
C GLU A 9 -6.60 -18.73 2.31
N LEU A 10 -5.46 -18.04 2.14
CA LEU A 10 -5.39 -16.58 2.23
C LEU A 10 -6.26 -15.90 1.16
N GLY A 11 -6.18 -16.35 -0.09
CA GLY A 11 -6.99 -15.81 -1.18
C GLY A 11 -8.49 -16.00 -0.95
N GLU A 12 -8.90 -17.17 -0.44
CA GLU A 12 -10.28 -17.45 -0.06
C GLU A 12 -10.75 -16.53 1.08
N ALA A 13 -9.93 -16.34 2.12
CA ALA A 13 -10.23 -15.42 3.20
C ALA A 13 -10.35 -13.97 2.72
N LEU A 14 -9.40 -13.51 1.89
CA LEU A 14 -9.43 -12.17 1.28
C LEU A 14 -10.67 -11.98 0.41
N SER A 15 -11.13 -13.02 -0.29
CA SER A 15 -12.34 -12.92 -1.12
C SER A 15 -13.60 -12.57 -0.33
N GLN A 16 -13.61 -12.83 0.99
CA GLN A 16 -14.73 -12.55 1.89
C GLN A 16 -14.62 -11.17 2.57
N THR A 17 -13.55 -10.40 2.33
CA THR A 17 -13.38 -9.09 2.96
C THR A 17 -14.33 -8.06 2.34
N PRO A 18 -14.75 -7.04 3.12
CA PRO A 18 -15.62 -5.99 2.61
C PRO A 18 -14.99 -5.24 1.42
N GLU A 19 -13.67 -5.08 1.37
CA GLU A 19 -12.97 -4.41 0.27
C GLU A 19 -13.13 -5.17 -1.06
N VAL A 20 -12.96 -6.51 -1.05
CA VAL A 20 -13.15 -7.32 -2.26
C VAL A 20 -14.62 -7.35 -2.68
N GLN A 21 -15.52 -7.51 -1.71
CA GLN A 21 -16.96 -7.57 -1.99
C GLN A 21 -17.47 -6.24 -2.56
N ALA A 22 -17.05 -5.12 -1.98
CA ALA A 22 -17.42 -3.79 -2.45
C ALA A 22 -16.85 -3.50 -3.85
N LEU A 23 -15.60 -3.91 -4.12
CA LEU A 23 -15.00 -3.75 -5.44
C LEU A 23 -15.78 -4.54 -6.51
N LYS A 24 -16.12 -5.80 -6.21
CA LYS A 24 -16.93 -6.65 -7.11
C LYS A 24 -18.33 -6.09 -7.34
N ALA A 25 -18.97 -5.57 -6.29
CA ALA A 25 -20.29 -4.97 -6.39
C ALA A 25 -20.27 -3.70 -7.26
N ALA A 26 -19.26 -2.84 -7.07
CA ALA A 26 -19.09 -1.63 -7.87
C ALA A 26 -18.81 -1.96 -9.35
N GLU A 27 -18.01 -2.98 -9.63
CA GLU A 27 -17.78 -3.46 -10.99
C GLU A 27 -19.08 -4.00 -11.62
N ALA A 28 -19.84 -4.82 -10.90
CA ALA A 28 -21.12 -5.33 -11.38
C ALA A 28 -22.13 -4.20 -11.67
N ALA A 29 -22.15 -3.16 -10.83
CA ALA A 29 -22.98 -1.98 -11.04
C ALA A 29 -22.60 -1.22 -12.32
N ILE A 30 -21.30 -1.06 -12.60
CA ILE A 30 -20.83 -0.48 -13.87
C ILE A 30 -21.28 -1.34 -15.06
N MET A 31 -21.14 -2.66 -14.97
CA MET A 31 -21.49 -3.57 -16.07
C MET A 31 -22.99 -3.63 -16.35
N ALA A 32 -23.82 -3.31 -15.36
CA ALA A 32 -25.28 -3.21 -15.50
C ALA A 32 -25.75 -1.90 -16.16
N ASP A 33 -24.94 -0.84 -16.13
CA ASP A 33 -25.23 0.44 -16.78
C ASP A 33 -24.54 0.57 -18.15
N PRO A 34 -25.27 0.62 -19.28
CA PRO A 34 -24.66 0.63 -20.61
C PRO A 34 -23.68 1.78 -20.86
N LEU A 35 -23.99 2.98 -20.35
CA LEU A 35 -23.14 4.16 -20.55
C LEU A 35 -21.83 4.06 -19.76
N SER A 36 -21.90 3.68 -18.49
CA SER A 36 -20.72 3.47 -17.66
C SER A 36 -19.90 2.28 -18.14
N LYS A 37 -20.54 1.19 -18.56
CA LYS A 37 -19.88 0.02 -19.14
C LYS A 37 -19.02 0.38 -20.35
N GLU A 38 -19.58 1.12 -21.31
CA GLU A 38 -18.82 1.50 -22.50
C GLU A 38 -17.61 2.37 -22.14
N ALA A 39 -17.82 3.37 -21.30
CA ALA A 39 -16.77 4.29 -20.87
C ALA A 39 -15.67 3.59 -20.07
N PHE A 40 -16.05 2.66 -19.20
CA PHE A 40 -15.14 1.86 -18.38
C PHE A 40 -14.36 0.82 -19.19
N THR A 41 -14.99 0.19 -20.19
CA THR A 41 -14.31 -0.75 -21.10
C THR A 41 -13.16 -0.05 -21.84
N ARG A 42 -13.39 1.17 -22.34
CA ARG A 42 -12.35 1.98 -23.01
C ARG A 42 -11.18 2.33 -22.06
N TYR A 43 -11.46 2.50 -20.78
CA TYR A 43 -10.42 2.69 -19.77
C TYR A 43 -9.60 1.42 -19.58
N GLN A 44 -10.26 0.27 -19.38
CA GLN A 44 -9.60 -1.02 -19.17
C GLN A 44 -8.70 -1.41 -20.36
N GLU A 45 -9.14 -1.14 -21.60
CA GLU A 45 -8.34 -1.40 -22.79
C GLU A 45 -7.03 -0.60 -22.81
N LYS A 46 -7.09 0.69 -22.45
CA LYS A 46 -5.90 1.53 -22.37
C LYS A 46 -4.96 1.13 -21.24
N GLU A 47 -5.52 0.81 -20.08
CA GLU A 47 -4.76 0.32 -18.92
C GLU A 47 -4.02 -0.99 -19.27
N ARG A 48 -4.72 -1.95 -19.90
CA ARG A 48 -4.11 -3.21 -20.37
C ARG A 48 -3.02 -2.96 -21.41
N GLY A 49 -3.24 -2.01 -22.31
CA GLY A 49 -2.25 -1.59 -23.31
C GLY A 49 -0.95 -1.12 -22.65
N LEU A 50 -1.05 -0.29 -21.60
CA LEU A 50 0.12 0.21 -20.87
C LEU A 50 0.87 -0.87 -20.11
N VAL A 51 0.16 -1.76 -19.43
CA VAL A 51 0.79 -2.89 -18.73
C VAL A 51 1.51 -3.80 -19.72
N THR A 52 0.93 -4.03 -20.90
CA THR A 52 1.56 -4.81 -21.97
C THR A 52 2.80 -4.10 -22.52
N ALA A 53 2.71 -2.79 -22.77
CA ALA A 53 3.85 -1.99 -23.20
C ALA A 53 4.99 -2.04 -22.16
N GLN A 54 4.68 -1.90 -20.87
CA GLN A 54 5.66 -2.02 -19.79
C GLN A 54 6.38 -3.36 -19.78
N MET A 55 5.65 -4.46 -19.98
CA MET A 55 6.22 -5.80 -20.03
C MET A 55 7.21 -5.97 -21.19
N ILE A 56 6.94 -5.33 -22.34
CA ILE A 56 7.74 -5.47 -23.57
C ILE A 56 8.93 -4.49 -23.58
N SER A 57 8.69 -3.20 -23.33
CA SER A 57 9.69 -2.13 -23.47
C SER A 57 10.48 -1.85 -22.18
N LYS A 58 10.08 -2.43 -21.05
CA LYS A 58 10.55 -2.11 -19.68
C LYS A 58 10.35 -0.65 -19.24
N VAL A 59 9.83 0.21 -20.11
CA VAL A 59 9.63 1.65 -19.85
C VAL A 59 8.27 2.07 -20.39
N VAL A 60 7.38 2.50 -19.50
CA VAL A 60 6.10 3.10 -19.89
C VAL A 60 6.36 4.54 -20.31
N PRO A 61 5.95 4.97 -21.52
CA PRO A 61 6.09 6.36 -21.92
C PRO A 61 5.27 7.26 -20.99
N GLU A 62 5.91 8.27 -20.40
CA GLU A 62 5.28 9.19 -19.45
C GLU A 62 4.01 9.84 -19.98
N LYS A 63 4.02 10.19 -21.28
CA LYS A 63 2.87 10.73 -22.01
C LYS A 63 1.64 9.83 -21.92
N GLU A 64 1.81 8.52 -22.00
CA GLU A 64 0.69 7.60 -21.96
C GLU A 64 0.19 7.35 -20.53
N SER A 65 1.09 7.34 -19.54
CA SER A 65 0.72 7.33 -18.11
C SER A 65 -0.12 8.56 -17.74
N LEU A 66 0.28 9.75 -18.19
CA LEU A 66 -0.47 10.99 -17.97
C LEU A 66 -1.83 10.96 -18.67
N ALA A 67 -1.89 10.41 -19.89
CA ALA A 67 -3.15 10.27 -20.63
C ALA A 67 -4.13 9.32 -19.96
N LEU A 68 -3.65 8.24 -19.32
CA LEU A 68 -4.49 7.34 -18.53
C LEU A 68 -5.02 8.04 -17.27
N LEU A 69 -4.18 8.81 -16.58
CA LEU A 69 -4.58 9.56 -15.39
C LEU A 69 -5.68 10.60 -15.72
N ASP A 70 -5.49 11.36 -16.80
CA ASP A 70 -6.49 12.33 -17.26
C ASP A 70 -7.80 11.63 -17.66
N LEU A 71 -7.74 10.47 -18.32
CA LEU A 71 -8.93 9.68 -18.64
C LEU A 71 -9.66 9.24 -17.36
N LYS A 72 -8.91 8.73 -16.36
CA LYS A 72 -9.47 8.31 -15.07
C LYS A 72 -10.22 9.46 -14.40
N VAL A 73 -9.61 10.65 -14.32
CA VAL A 73 -10.25 11.85 -13.74
C VAL A 73 -11.52 12.23 -14.51
N ARG A 74 -11.47 12.25 -15.84
CA ARG A 74 -12.66 12.56 -16.66
C ARG A 74 -13.79 11.57 -16.45
N LEU A 75 -13.49 10.29 -16.32
CA LEU A 75 -14.49 9.25 -16.07
C LEU A 75 -15.11 9.37 -14.69
N MET A 76 -14.29 9.61 -13.65
CA MET A 76 -14.77 9.84 -12.28
C MET A 76 -15.72 11.04 -12.17
N ASN A 77 -15.49 12.09 -12.97
CA ASN A 77 -16.34 13.27 -12.95
C ASN A 77 -17.68 13.08 -13.68
N LYS A 78 -17.70 12.21 -14.70
CA LYS A 78 -18.89 12.01 -15.56
C LYS A 78 -19.75 10.84 -15.14
N HIS A 79 -19.16 9.80 -14.55
CA HIS A 79 -19.85 8.54 -14.25
C HIS A 79 -19.71 8.23 -12.74
N PRO A 80 -20.76 8.47 -11.93
CA PRO A 80 -20.74 8.21 -10.50
C PRO A 80 -20.37 6.76 -10.14
N LEU A 81 -20.86 5.79 -10.90
CA LEU A 81 -20.54 4.36 -10.71
C LEU A 81 -19.05 4.07 -10.91
N ILE A 82 -18.41 4.72 -11.89
CA ILE A 82 -16.98 4.60 -12.13
C ILE A 82 -16.18 5.26 -11.00
N LYS A 83 -16.65 6.41 -10.50
CA LYS A 83 -16.04 7.05 -9.32
C LYS A 83 -16.08 6.15 -8.11
N GLU A 84 -17.22 5.53 -7.82
CA GLU A 84 -17.40 4.62 -6.70
C GLU A 84 -16.47 3.39 -6.82
N TYR A 85 -16.39 2.79 -8.01
CA TYR A 85 -15.42 1.73 -8.29
C TYR A 85 -13.99 2.14 -7.96
N PHE A 86 -13.54 3.33 -8.38
CA PHE A 86 -12.17 3.77 -8.10
C PHE A 86 -11.89 4.03 -6.61
N VAL A 87 -12.90 4.42 -5.83
CA VAL A 87 -12.79 4.54 -4.37
C VAL A 87 -12.62 3.16 -3.73
N HIS A 88 -13.41 2.16 -4.16
CA HIS A 88 -13.27 0.79 -3.68
C HIS A 88 -11.96 0.14 -4.15
N GLN A 89 -11.53 0.42 -5.38
CA GLN A 89 -10.26 -0.05 -5.91
C GLN A 89 -9.08 0.44 -5.05
N GLN A 90 -9.06 1.71 -4.66
CA GLN A 90 -8.03 2.24 -3.77
C GLN A 90 -8.01 1.52 -2.41
N SER A 91 -9.19 1.20 -1.86
CA SER A 91 -9.30 0.49 -0.57
C SER A 91 -8.77 -0.93 -0.68
N TYR A 92 -9.13 -1.63 -1.76
CA TYR A 92 -8.58 -2.94 -2.09
C TYR A 92 -7.06 -2.93 -2.28
N GLU A 93 -6.52 -1.95 -3.02
CA GLU A 93 -5.08 -1.81 -3.24
C GLU A 93 -4.31 -1.61 -1.93
N LYS A 94 -4.84 -0.79 -1.02
CA LYS A 94 -4.27 -0.59 0.33
C LYS A 94 -4.24 -1.90 1.12
N MET A 95 -5.34 -2.66 1.12
CA MET A 95 -5.41 -3.95 1.79
C MET A 95 -4.39 -4.94 1.21
N MET A 96 -4.28 -5.05 -0.12
CA MET A 96 -3.31 -5.94 -0.77
C MET A 96 -1.86 -5.50 -0.51
N ALA A 97 -1.59 -4.21 -0.47
CA ALA A 97 -0.28 -3.68 -0.07
C ALA A 97 0.09 -4.11 1.35
N MET A 98 -0.86 -4.07 2.29
CA MET A 98 -0.65 -4.51 3.67
C MET A 98 -0.44 -6.02 3.79
N VAL A 99 -1.17 -6.82 3.00
CA VAL A 99 -0.95 -8.28 2.89
C VAL A 99 0.46 -8.56 2.37
N ASN A 100 0.87 -7.93 1.27
CA ASN A 100 2.20 -8.10 0.69
C ASN A 100 3.32 -7.68 1.65
N LEU A 101 3.13 -6.57 2.36
CA LEU A 101 4.06 -6.11 3.39
C LEU A 101 4.17 -7.12 4.53
N THR A 102 3.05 -7.67 4.98
CA THR A 102 3.01 -8.69 6.05
C THR A 102 3.74 -9.95 5.63
N LEU A 103 3.46 -10.46 4.43
CA LEU A 103 4.15 -11.64 3.87
C LEU A 103 5.66 -11.39 3.73
N THR A 104 6.04 -10.24 3.17
CA THR A 104 7.45 -9.85 3.00
C THR A 104 8.16 -9.77 4.35
N THR A 105 7.51 -9.15 5.33
CA THR A 105 8.02 -9.02 6.71
C THR A 105 8.17 -10.37 7.39
N ALA A 106 7.22 -11.28 7.20
CA ALA A 106 7.29 -12.63 7.75
C ALA A 106 8.43 -13.47 7.13
N MET A 107 8.78 -13.22 5.86
CA MET A 107 9.85 -13.96 5.17
C MET A 107 11.25 -13.39 5.45
N HIS A 108 11.40 -12.07 5.46
CA HIS A 108 12.70 -11.40 5.47
C HIS A 108 12.96 -10.55 6.72
N GLY A 109 11.99 -10.47 7.65
CA GLY A 109 11.96 -9.44 8.68
C GLY A 109 11.43 -8.11 8.14
N MET A 110 11.20 -7.13 9.01
CA MET A 110 10.66 -5.84 8.60
C MET A 110 11.66 -5.13 7.68
N PRO A 111 11.27 -4.77 6.44
CA PRO A 111 12.17 -4.04 5.55
C PRO A 111 12.56 -2.73 6.22
N SER A 112 13.85 -2.39 6.20
CA SER A 112 14.26 -1.07 6.66
C SER A 112 13.81 -0.03 5.63
N ALA A 113 13.63 1.23 6.03
CA ALA A 113 13.34 2.30 5.08
C ALA A 113 14.43 2.44 3.99
N SER A 114 15.62 1.91 4.25
CA SER A 114 16.74 1.81 3.32
C SER A 114 16.46 0.87 2.14
N ASP A 115 15.62 -0.15 2.33
CA ASP A 115 15.31 -1.20 1.35
C ASP A 115 14.09 -0.87 0.48
N LEU A 116 13.37 0.19 0.81
CA LEU A 116 12.22 0.65 0.04
C LEU A 116 12.68 1.53 -1.14
N PRO A 117 12.12 1.34 -2.36
CA PRO A 117 12.41 2.19 -3.52
C PRO A 117 11.68 3.53 -3.40
N ILE A 118 11.96 4.27 -2.34
CA ILE A 118 11.42 5.59 -2.05
C ILE A 118 12.53 6.63 -2.07
N PRO A 119 12.24 7.88 -2.50
CA PRO A 119 13.18 8.99 -2.43
C PRO A 119 13.79 9.13 -1.03
N GLU A 120 15.09 9.46 -0.96
CA GLU A 120 15.83 9.64 0.30
C GLU A 120 15.11 10.58 1.26
N GLU A 121 14.44 11.63 0.75
CA GLU A 121 13.70 12.57 1.59
C GLU A 121 12.51 11.94 2.33
N LEU A 122 11.96 10.84 1.79
CA LEU A 122 10.79 10.14 2.35
C LEU A 122 11.16 8.93 3.20
N LYS A 123 12.42 8.51 3.22
CA LYS A 123 12.89 7.35 4.01
C LYS A 123 12.65 7.53 5.50
N GLY A 124 12.91 8.72 6.04
CA GLY A 124 12.68 9.00 7.47
C GLY A 124 11.20 8.84 7.87
N MET A 125 10.27 9.26 7.01
CA MET A 125 8.84 9.09 7.24
C MET A 125 8.41 7.62 7.09
N ALA A 126 8.95 6.92 6.10
CA ALA A 126 8.67 5.50 5.92
C ALA A 126 9.14 4.66 7.13
N GLN A 127 10.31 4.97 7.71
CA GLN A 127 10.82 4.30 8.91
C GLN A 127 9.86 4.48 10.09
N GLN A 128 9.37 5.70 10.32
CA GLN A 128 8.41 5.97 11.40
C GLN A 128 7.08 5.23 11.23
N ILE A 129 6.64 4.99 9.99
CA ILE A 129 5.41 4.24 9.71
C ILE A 129 5.66 2.75 9.97
N LEU A 130 6.80 2.22 9.51
CA LEU A 130 7.20 0.84 9.75
C LEU A 130 7.31 0.53 11.25
N ASP A 131 7.95 1.40 12.03
CA ASP A 131 8.09 1.25 13.48
C ASP A 131 6.72 1.23 14.21
N LYS A 132 5.74 1.98 13.70
CA LYS A 132 4.37 1.98 14.24
C LYS A 132 3.59 0.72 13.86
N ILE A 133 3.85 0.15 12.68
CA ILE A 133 3.22 -1.09 12.20
C ILE A 133 3.83 -2.32 12.90
N SER A 134 5.10 -2.26 13.29
CA SER A 134 5.83 -3.38 13.93
C SER A 134 5.35 -3.71 15.35
N GLY A 135 4.54 -2.84 15.97
CA GLY A 135 4.23 -2.97 17.39
C GLY A 135 5.48 -2.89 18.26
N GLY A 136 6.48 -2.11 17.84
CA GLY A 136 7.76 -1.98 18.53
C GLY A 136 7.61 -1.64 20.00
N ASN A 137 7.97 -2.61 20.85
CA ASN A 137 8.13 -2.48 22.29
C ASN A 137 8.96 -1.22 22.63
N PRO A 138 8.51 -0.31 23.50
CA PRO A 138 9.28 0.89 23.88
C PRO A 138 10.45 0.59 24.85
N MET A 139 10.98 -0.64 24.88
CA MET A 139 12.03 -1.03 25.82
C MET A 139 13.16 -1.83 25.17
N GLU A 140 13.91 -1.19 24.29
CA GLU A 140 15.34 -1.46 24.19
C GLU A 140 16.11 -0.34 24.88
N LYS A 141 16.18 -0.50 26.19
CA LYS A 141 17.22 -0.01 27.12
C LYS A 141 18.15 1.04 26.50
N MET A 142 17.82 2.30 26.76
CA MET A 142 18.82 3.36 26.87
C MET A 142 19.80 2.92 27.99
N GLN A 143 20.85 2.17 27.63
CA GLN A 143 21.92 1.83 28.54
C GLN A 143 22.70 3.12 28.77
N ILE A 144 22.31 3.85 29.82
CA ILE A 144 23.10 4.97 30.32
C ILE A 144 24.39 4.36 30.85
N SER A 145 25.46 4.45 30.07
CA SER A 145 26.80 4.03 30.50
C SER A 145 27.21 4.84 31.74
N PRO A 146 27.82 4.21 32.77
CA PRO A 146 28.26 4.90 33.99
C PRO A 146 29.18 6.11 33.75
N GLU A 147 29.85 6.13 32.58
CA GLU A 147 30.74 7.21 32.14
C GLU A 147 29.99 8.54 31.90
N MET A 148 28.71 8.49 31.51
CA MET A 148 27.89 9.69 31.25
C MET A 148 27.41 10.39 32.53
N LEU A 149 27.60 9.78 33.72
CA LEU A 149 27.26 10.36 35.02
C LEU A 149 28.41 11.10 35.69
N SER A 150 29.61 11.09 35.10
CA SER A 150 30.84 11.64 35.70
C SER A 150 30.92 13.19 35.70
N GLY A 151 29.93 13.89 35.14
CA GLY A 151 29.91 15.35 35.03
C GLY A 151 28.72 16.07 35.70
N ILE A 152 27.76 15.33 36.27
CA ILE A 152 26.52 15.93 36.80
C ILE A 152 26.65 16.13 38.31
N LYS A 153 26.97 17.36 38.73
CA LYS A 153 26.82 17.77 40.14
C LYS A 153 25.34 17.80 40.48
N LEU A 154 24.88 16.87 41.32
CA LEU A 154 23.54 16.92 41.89
C LEU A 154 23.38 18.13 42.84
N PRO A 155 22.25 18.86 42.80
CA PRO A 155 21.89 19.82 43.83
C PRO A 155 21.57 19.13 45.18
N PRO A 156 21.81 19.80 46.32
CA PRO A 156 22.07 19.15 47.61
C PRO A 156 20.85 18.59 48.38
N ASN A 157 19.74 18.27 47.72
CA ASN A 157 18.49 17.96 48.44
C ASN A 157 17.85 16.59 48.22
N LEU A 158 18.64 15.58 47.84
CA LEU A 158 18.18 14.18 47.88
C LEU A 158 19.24 13.31 48.56
N LYS A 159 18.98 12.97 49.82
CA LYS A 159 19.67 11.90 50.56
C LYS A 159 18.80 10.63 50.54
N PRO A 160 19.42 9.45 50.72
CA PRO A 160 18.97 8.17 50.18
C PRO A 160 17.64 7.66 50.73
#